data_AF-A0A6P0VIK1-F1
#
_entry.id   AF-A0A6P0VIK1-F1
#
_cell.length_a   1.000
_cell.length_b   1.000
_cell.length_c   1.000
_cell.angle_alpha   90.00
_cell.angle_beta   90.00
_cell.angle_gamma   90.00
#
_symmetry.space_group_name_H-M   'P 1'
#
loop_
_entity.id
_entity.type
_entity.pdbx_description
1 polymer ?
#
loop_
_entity_poly.entity_id
_entity_poly.type
_entity_poly.pdbx_seq_one_letter_code
_entity_poly.pdbx_strand_id
1 'polypeptide(L)'
;MHFSKMSAVIFRVGGLLVPRHANQLPLKKGKKTYYKSFLLSCLLFPSLEVLGVGFAFCLLPSVLAQIIPDATLGSEGSRIIEGLEIQSSLGDSKALPLRADRIEGGALRGANLFHSFLELNVLDGQRVYFANPAGIENILSRVTGSNGSDILGTLGVLGEANLFLVNPNGIVFGHNAQLDVAGSFVASTENELNFSDGSSFSATNPEAPQLLAINVTPGMQWGTSEPQAAIVSQGNLAVGQDLTLAGSRLTLSGQLQAGRDLTLLATDTVKIRDSTNHPFIASADGELLVQGNQMVDIFALNHPDSGLFSGGNLVLRSANSIIGDAHYWSEGTFKIEQLDSNSGSWLSPNDPVIRANGDVSFDSYQGASLHIFAGGSVKATGDIEITGADATNGIQETVTLSDGTKVEIDGKNEPTLDIRAGTNAFGTPVGRTGDPEPINFTDNNTPSSADITINGTITNNQGLVFLTNQYQPNALAGNITVNNIDVKLRGNNIGNGGSIVIDSHGNFTLMGIMSASTFGEGDAGDISIQASGAVELDGADSIIFNNVEAGGVGNAGNISIKADSFSLTDGAQLISTTFGEGNAGSISIQASGAIELDNSNIFNDVEAGGVG
;
A
#
# COMPACT_ATOMS: atom_id res chain seq x y z
N MET A 1 -31.76 27.57 45.62
CA MET A 1 -32.63 26.57 46.26
C MET A 1 -31.89 25.24 46.33
N HIS A 2 -31.94 24.62 47.51
CA HIS A 2 -31.57 23.26 47.96
C HIS A 2 -30.91 22.17 47.05
N PHE A 3 -29.82 21.61 47.64
CA PHE A 3 -29.28 20.21 47.67
C PHE A 3 -28.89 19.51 46.34
N SER A 4 -27.77 18.76 46.23
CA SER A 4 -27.25 17.74 47.16
C SER A 4 -25.75 17.37 46.97
N LYS A 5 -25.01 17.44 48.09
CA LYS A 5 -23.98 16.53 48.66
C LYS A 5 -22.89 15.89 47.79
N MET A 6 -21.66 16.37 48.00
CA MET A 6 -20.45 15.55 48.20
C MET A 6 -20.08 15.64 49.68
N SER A 7 -19.85 14.50 50.34
CA SER A 7 -19.25 14.43 51.69
C SER A 7 -17.97 13.60 51.64
N ALA A 8 -16.89 14.25 52.08
CA ALA A 8 -15.60 13.66 52.42
C ALA A 8 -15.63 12.96 53.80
N VAL A 9 -14.48 12.34 54.17
CA VAL A 9 -13.85 12.21 55.52
C VAL A 9 -13.20 10.80 55.65
N ILE A 10 -11.85 10.63 55.52
CA ILE A 10 -10.76 10.68 56.56
C ILE A 10 -10.59 9.30 57.28
N PHE A 11 -9.43 8.67 57.61
CA PHE A 11 -7.98 9.00 57.66
C PHE A 11 -7.12 7.69 57.81
N ARG A 12 -5.86 7.72 57.29
CA ARG A 12 -4.51 7.40 57.89
C ARG A 12 -4.26 6.08 58.69
N VAL A 13 -3.09 5.40 58.69
CA VAL A 13 -1.65 5.79 58.86
C VAL A 13 -0.74 4.63 58.36
N GLY A 14 0.30 4.86 57.55
CA GLY A 14 1.72 4.86 57.96
C GLY A 14 2.54 3.91 57.04
N GLY A 15 3.79 4.14 56.64
CA GLY A 15 4.78 5.17 56.94
C GLY A 15 5.87 5.19 55.85
N LEU A 16 6.59 6.30 55.81
CA LEU A 16 7.61 6.70 54.84
C LEU A 16 8.96 6.00 55.11
N LEU A 17 9.76 5.71 54.06
CA LEU A 17 11.16 6.18 53.86
C LEU A 17 11.92 5.35 52.81
N VAL A 18 12.48 6.05 51.83
CA VAL A 18 13.54 5.63 50.88
C VAL A 18 14.83 6.32 51.38
N PRO A 19 16.05 5.73 51.31
CA PRO A 19 16.95 6.08 50.19
C PRO A 19 18.09 5.09 49.79
N ARG A 20 18.51 5.25 48.52
CA ARG A 20 19.88 5.33 47.96
C ARG A 20 20.85 4.13 47.90
N HIS A 21 21.28 3.92 46.65
CA HIS A 21 22.65 3.75 46.11
C HIS A 21 23.40 2.39 46.17
N ALA A 22 23.69 1.93 44.94
CA ALA A 22 25.04 1.72 44.37
C ALA A 22 25.63 0.31 44.25
N ASN A 23 26.18 0.10 43.05
CA ASN A 23 27.35 -0.68 42.65
C ASN A 23 27.19 -2.07 41.99
N GLN A 24 27.48 -2.05 40.68
CA GLN A 24 28.53 -2.80 39.95
C GLN A 24 28.48 -4.35 39.96
N LEU A 25 28.16 -4.93 38.78
CA LEU A 25 28.98 -5.78 37.87
C LEU A 25 30.07 -6.73 38.49
N PRO A 26 30.55 -7.83 37.83
CA PRO A 26 30.16 -8.49 36.56
C PRO A 26 30.38 -10.05 36.49
N LEU A 27 30.38 -10.61 35.26
CA LEU A 27 31.19 -11.73 34.72
C LEU A 27 30.67 -13.19 34.66
N LYS A 28 30.48 -13.60 33.39
CA LYS A 28 31.12 -14.70 32.64
C LYS A 28 30.70 -16.19 32.79
N LYS A 29 30.41 -16.71 31.58
CA LYS A 29 30.89 -17.97 30.94
C LYS A 29 30.44 -19.31 31.54
N GLY A 30 29.83 -20.13 30.67
CA GLY A 30 30.36 -21.47 30.44
C GLY A 30 29.37 -22.57 30.04
N LYS A 31 29.47 -22.96 28.76
CA LYS A 31 29.49 -24.35 28.22
C LYS A 31 28.28 -25.28 28.37
N LYS A 32 27.78 -25.67 27.18
CA LYS A 32 27.29 -26.98 26.71
C LYS A 32 27.58 -28.19 27.64
N THR A 33 26.63 -29.14 27.77
CA THR A 33 26.58 -30.44 27.03
C THR A 33 25.52 -31.40 27.62
N TYR A 34 24.83 -32.11 26.71
CA TYR A 34 23.94 -33.28 26.81
C TYR A 34 24.20 -34.36 27.89
N TYR A 35 23.14 -35.06 28.37
CA TYR A 35 22.90 -36.52 28.18
C TYR A 35 21.63 -37.06 28.92
N LYS A 36 20.81 -37.81 28.16
CA LYS A 36 20.16 -39.13 28.43
C LYS A 36 19.47 -39.49 29.78
N SER A 37 18.16 -39.73 29.66
CA SER A 37 17.39 -40.98 29.90
C SER A 37 17.37 -41.75 31.25
N PHE A 38 16.13 -42.01 31.68
CA PHE A 38 15.53 -43.25 32.24
C PHE A 38 15.75 -43.67 33.72
N LEU A 39 14.61 -43.83 34.44
CA LEU A 39 14.16 -44.91 35.38
C LEU A 39 13.27 -44.30 36.49
N LEU A 40 11.96 -44.54 36.51
CA LEU A 40 11.22 -45.73 37.01
C LEU A 40 10.94 -45.66 38.53
N SER A 41 9.65 -45.60 38.90
CA SER A 41 9.17 -46.24 40.13
C SER A 41 7.75 -46.79 39.91
N CYS A 42 7.63 -48.11 40.01
CA CYS A 42 6.39 -48.88 40.06
C CYS A 42 5.85 -48.93 41.48
N LEU A 43 4.53 -48.93 41.65
CA LEU A 43 3.86 -49.55 42.80
C LEU A 43 2.58 -50.31 42.34
N LEU A 44 2.72 -51.64 42.38
CA LEU A 44 1.79 -52.69 42.85
C LEU A 44 0.31 -52.75 42.37
N PHE A 45 0.04 -53.81 41.61
CA PHE A 45 -1.23 -54.57 41.45
C PHE A 45 -1.59 -55.37 42.75
N PRO A 46 -2.76 -56.04 42.93
CA PRO A 46 -3.61 -56.67 41.88
C PRO A 46 -5.14 -56.73 42.08
N SER A 47 -5.87 -56.96 40.98
CA SER A 47 -6.83 -58.08 40.87
C SER A 47 -7.27 -58.30 39.41
N LEU A 48 -7.66 -59.53 39.14
CA LEU A 48 -7.67 -60.25 37.87
C LEU A 48 -9.11 -60.43 37.38
N GLU A 49 -9.44 -60.02 36.16
CA GLU A 49 -10.52 -60.66 35.38
C GLU A 49 -10.18 -60.70 33.89
N VAL A 50 -10.47 -61.87 33.32
CA VAL A 50 -10.19 -62.30 31.96
C VAL A 50 -11.28 -61.76 31.03
N LEU A 51 -10.92 -60.98 30.02
CA LEU A 51 -11.78 -60.73 28.87
C LEU A 51 -10.94 -60.71 27.59
N GLY A 52 -11.19 -61.69 26.73
CA GLY A 52 -10.64 -61.72 25.37
C GLY A 52 -11.18 -60.54 24.58
N VAL A 53 -10.36 -59.51 24.40
CA VAL A 53 -10.63 -58.42 23.46
C VAL A 53 -9.78 -58.70 22.23
N GLY A 54 -10.45 -59.04 21.14
CA GLY A 54 -9.85 -58.99 19.82
C GLY A 54 -9.32 -57.58 19.60
N PHE A 55 -8.01 -57.46 19.40
CA PHE A 55 -7.38 -56.25 18.89
C PHE A 55 -7.94 -56.01 17.48
N ALA A 56 -9.06 -55.31 17.38
CA ALA A 56 -9.40 -54.59 16.19
C ALA A 56 -8.35 -53.49 16.05
N PHE A 57 -7.33 -53.75 15.24
CA PHE A 57 -6.47 -52.71 14.70
C PHE A 57 -7.41 -51.76 13.95
N CYS A 58 -7.85 -50.70 14.63
CA CYS A 58 -8.51 -49.59 13.98
C CYS A 58 -7.39 -48.88 13.21
N LEU A 59 -7.13 -49.35 11.98
CA LEU A 59 -6.48 -48.57 10.96
C LEU A 59 -7.35 -47.33 10.80
N LEU A 60 -6.94 -46.22 11.41
CA LEU A 60 -7.37 -44.91 10.93
C LEU A 60 -7.09 -44.94 9.42
N PRO A 61 -8.06 -44.65 8.55
CA PRO A 61 -7.76 -44.52 7.15
C PRO A 61 -6.69 -43.43 7.05
N SER A 62 -5.48 -43.82 6.69
CA SER A 62 -4.51 -42.91 6.09
C SER A 62 -5.27 -42.22 4.97
N VAL A 63 -5.43 -40.90 5.06
CA VAL A 63 -5.99 -40.09 3.99
C VAL A 63 -5.08 -40.33 2.79
N LEU A 64 -5.51 -41.21 1.88
CA LEU A 64 -4.79 -41.55 0.68
C LEU A 64 -5.26 -40.60 -0.42
N ALA A 65 -4.26 -39.97 -1.01
CA ALA A 65 -4.25 -39.01 -2.12
C ALA A 65 -4.38 -37.52 -1.76
N GLN A 66 -3.39 -36.75 -2.24
CA GLN A 66 -3.38 -35.28 -2.26
C GLN A 66 -3.06 -34.70 -3.63
N ILE A 67 -2.51 -35.52 -4.54
CA ILE A 67 -2.37 -35.20 -5.95
C ILE A 67 -2.90 -36.39 -6.73
N ILE A 68 -4.01 -36.20 -7.43
CA ILE A 68 -4.71 -37.25 -8.18
C ILE A 68 -4.76 -36.80 -9.64
N PRO A 69 -3.95 -37.40 -10.53
CA PRO A 69 -4.14 -37.22 -11.98
C PRO A 69 -5.53 -37.65 -12.42
N ASP A 70 -6.13 -36.92 -13.37
CA ASP A 70 -7.35 -37.36 -14.05
C ASP A 70 -7.03 -38.12 -15.36
N ALA A 71 -8.08 -38.54 -16.06
CA ALA A 71 -7.98 -39.27 -17.33
C ALA A 71 -8.16 -38.38 -18.57
N THR A 72 -8.29 -37.06 -18.42
CA THR A 72 -8.70 -36.13 -19.49
C THR A 72 -7.63 -35.89 -20.55
N LEU A 73 -6.38 -36.30 -20.27
CA LEU A 73 -5.27 -36.28 -21.23
C LEU A 73 -5.02 -37.66 -21.87
N GLY A 74 -5.90 -38.64 -21.64
CA GLY A 74 -5.79 -39.99 -22.22
C GLY A 74 -4.45 -40.67 -21.90
N SER A 75 -3.75 -41.14 -22.93
CA SER A 75 -2.43 -41.80 -22.77
C SER A 75 -1.31 -40.86 -22.34
N GLU A 76 -1.51 -39.55 -22.46
CA GLU A 76 -0.57 -38.50 -22.08
C GLU A 76 -0.84 -37.98 -20.64
N GLY A 77 -1.49 -38.80 -19.81
CA GLY A 77 -1.85 -38.46 -18.43
C GLY A 77 -0.68 -38.02 -17.55
N SER A 78 -1.00 -37.20 -16.55
CA SER A 78 -0.05 -36.77 -15.51
C SER A 78 0.29 -37.95 -14.60
N ARG A 79 1.52 -37.98 -14.08
CA ARG A 79 2.03 -39.07 -13.23
C ARG A 79 2.82 -38.49 -12.06
N ILE A 80 2.78 -39.17 -10.93
CA ILE A 80 3.48 -38.78 -9.71
C ILE A 80 4.55 -39.82 -9.39
N ILE A 81 5.77 -39.37 -9.12
CA ILE A 81 6.85 -40.18 -8.54
C ILE A 81 7.15 -39.64 -7.16
N GLU A 82 6.94 -40.45 -6.13
CA GLU A 82 7.07 -40.04 -4.74
C GLU A 82 8.51 -40.20 -4.21
N GLY A 83 8.88 -39.30 -3.29
CA GLY A 83 10.04 -39.47 -2.41
C GLY A 83 11.42 -39.43 -3.09
N LEU A 84 11.55 -38.66 -4.17
CA LEU A 84 12.83 -38.43 -4.86
C LEU A 84 13.71 -37.43 -4.11
N GLU A 85 15.02 -37.55 -4.29
CA GLU A 85 15.99 -36.52 -3.89
C GLU A 85 16.10 -35.47 -5.00
N ILE A 86 15.73 -34.23 -4.70
CA ILE A 86 15.63 -33.11 -5.64
C ILE A 86 16.44 -31.92 -5.13
N GLN A 87 17.09 -31.19 -6.05
CA GLN A 87 17.73 -29.90 -5.76
C GLN A 87 16.74 -28.76 -6.08
N SER A 88 16.70 -27.74 -5.21
CA SER A 88 15.90 -26.52 -5.43
C SER A 88 16.36 -25.77 -6.68
N SER A 89 15.42 -25.13 -7.38
CA SER A 89 15.71 -24.31 -8.57
C SER A 89 16.12 -22.87 -8.21
N LEU A 90 15.71 -22.34 -7.06
CA LEU A 90 16.04 -21.00 -6.58
C LEU A 90 17.25 -20.92 -5.60
N GLY A 91 17.94 -22.05 -5.29
CA GLY A 91 18.92 -22.11 -4.19
C GLY A 91 20.34 -22.63 -4.51
N ASP A 92 21.31 -22.26 -3.66
CA ASP A 92 22.76 -22.55 -3.75
C ASP A 92 23.07 -24.00 -4.16
N SER A 93 23.87 -24.16 -5.21
CA SER A 93 24.46 -25.43 -5.71
C SER A 93 25.13 -26.35 -4.66
N LYS A 94 25.23 -25.90 -3.40
CA LYS A 94 25.76 -26.63 -2.24
C LYS A 94 24.70 -27.09 -1.23
N ALA A 95 23.42 -26.79 -1.42
CA ALA A 95 22.34 -27.26 -0.56
C ALA A 95 22.16 -28.79 -0.68
N LEU A 96 21.90 -29.47 0.45
CA LEU A 96 21.63 -30.91 0.45
C LEU A 96 20.33 -31.20 -0.32
N PRO A 97 20.27 -32.28 -1.12
CA PRO A 97 19.05 -32.65 -1.82
C PRO A 97 17.91 -32.91 -0.83
N LEU A 98 16.73 -32.42 -1.17
CA LEU A 98 15.52 -32.51 -0.35
C LEU A 98 14.62 -33.62 -0.89
N ARG A 99 13.92 -34.32 0.01
CA ARG A 99 12.88 -35.27 -0.41
C ARG A 99 11.68 -34.51 -0.95
N ALA A 100 11.24 -34.91 -2.14
CA ALA A 100 10.15 -34.28 -2.85
C ALA A 100 9.45 -35.26 -3.80
N ASP A 101 8.19 -34.96 -4.12
CA ASP A 101 7.43 -35.68 -5.13
C ASP A 101 7.58 -34.96 -6.48
N ARG A 102 7.68 -35.74 -7.57
CA ARG A 102 7.83 -35.20 -8.92
C ARG A 102 6.60 -35.52 -9.76
N ILE A 103 6.04 -34.48 -10.36
CA ILE A 103 5.01 -34.57 -11.39
C ILE A 103 5.69 -34.70 -12.75
N GLU A 104 5.34 -35.73 -13.51
CA GLU A 104 5.84 -35.98 -14.88
C GLU A 104 4.73 -36.54 -15.79
N GLY A 105 5.08 -36.93 -17.02
CA GLY A 105 4.10 -37.25 -18.05
C GLY A 105 3.55 -35.97 -18.67
N GLY A 106 2.24 -35.90 -18.88
CA GLY A 106 1.59 -34.73 -19.48
C GLY A 106 1.56 -34.78 -21.02
N ALA A 107 0.66 -33.97 -21.59
CA ALA A 107 0.52 -33.84 -23.04
C ALA A 107 1.43 -32.73 -23.55
N LEU A 108 2.29 -33.04 -24.53
CA LEU A 108 3.26 -32.09 -25.08
C LEU A 108 2.69 -31.46 -26.34
N ARG A 109 2.67 -30.12 -26.41
CA ARG A 109 2.32 -29.38 -27.63
C ARG A 109 3.29 -28.21 -27.81
N GLY A 110 4.27 -28.40 -28.69
CA GLY A 110 5.36 -27.42 -28.88
C GLY A 110 6.18 -27.23 -27.60
N ALA A 111 6.33 -25.98 -27.17
CA ALA A 111 7.03 -25.60 -25.93
C ALA A 111 6.13 -25.67 -24.67
N ASN A 112 4.91 -26.20 -24.79
CA ASN A 112 3.94 -26.27 -23.71
C ASN A 112 3.73 -27.72 -23.24
N LEU A 113 3.73 -27.92 -21.92
CA LEU A 113 3.46 -29.20 -21.27
C LEU A 113 2.17 -29.08 -20.44
N PHE A 114 1.17 -29.90 -20.78
CA PHE A 114 -0.14 -29.86 -20.13
C PHE A 114 -0.30 -30.98 -19.11
N HIS A 115 -0.74 -30.61 -17.92
CA HIS A 115 -1.08 -31.48 -16.81
C HIS A 115 -2.53 -31.29 -16.38
N SER A 116 -3.15 -32.37 -15.91
CA SER A 116 -4.55 -32.37 -15.51
C SER A 116 -4.76 -33.29 -14.31
N PHE A 117 -5.46 -32.77 -13.31
CA PHE A 117 -5.65 -33.42 -12.03
C PHE A 117 -7.13 -33.39 -11.63
N LEU A 118 -7.59 -34.46 -11.00
CA LEU A 118 -8.82 -34.42 -10.20
C LEU A 118 -8.57 -33.61 -8.92
N GLU A 119 -7.39 -33.76 -8.31
CA GLU A 119 -6.99 -33.08 -7.07
C GLU A 119 -5.52 -32.67 -7.18
N LEU A 120 -5.19 -31.45 -6.74
CA LEU A 120 -3.80 -30.99 -6.63
C LEU A 120 -3.64 -30.16 -5.36
N ASN A 121 -3.11 -30.81 -4.33
CA ASN A 121 -2.83 -30.26 -3.01
C ASN A 121 -1.38 -30.56 -2.63
N VAL A 122 -0.77 -29.68 -1.85
CA VAL A 122 0.58 -29.83 -1.30
C VAL A 122 0.50 -29.68 0.21
N LEU A 123 0.84 -30.71 0.96
CA LEU A 123 0.80 -30.65 2.42
C LEU A 123 1.88 -29.77 3.04
N ASP A 124 1.63 -29.39 4.29
CA ASP A 124 2.63 -28.76 5.14
C ASP A 124 3.92 -29.61 5.20
N GLY A 125 5.05 -28.99 4.88
CA GLY A 125 6.36 -29.64 4.80
C GLY A 125 6.56 -30.58 3.60
N GLN A 126 5.52 -30.85 2.79
CA GLN A 126 5.65 -31.56 1.52
C GLN A 126 6.30 -30.64 0.48
N ARG A 127 7.03 -31.25 -0.46
CA ARG A 127 7.59 -30.56 -1.62
C ARG A 127 7.19 -31.29 -2.88
N VAL A 128 6.65 -30.55 -3.85
CA VAL A 128 6.13 -31.10 -5.09
C VAL A 128 6.68 -30.30 -6.25
N TYR A 129 7.29 -30.99 -7.21
CA TYR A 129 7.94 -30.34 -8.35
C TYR A 129 7.43 -30.87 -9.68
N PHE A 130 7.12 -29.98 -10.62
CA PHE A 130 6.92 -30.34 -12.01
C PHE A 130 8.26 -30.61 -12.69
N ALA A 131 8.35 -31.72 -13.42
CA ALA A 131 9.48 -31.97 -14.31
C ALA A 131 9.48 -30.93 -15.45
N ASN A 132 10.67 -30.46 -15.83
CA ASN A 132 10.85 -29.58 -16.97
C ASN A 132 11.71 -30.27 -18.06
N PRO A 133 11.10 -31.01 -19.00
CA PRO A 133 11.81 -31.60 -20.13
C PRO A 133 12.46 -30.53 -21.01
N ALA A 134 13.56 -30.88 -21.69
CA ALA A 134 14.26 -29.95 -22.57
C ALA A 134 13.33 -29.37 -23.66
N GLY A 135 13.35 -28.05 -23.81
CA GLY A 135 12.55 -27.32 -24.78
C GLY A 135 11.13 -26.96 -24.34
N ILE A 136 10.75 -27.26 -23.08
CA ILE A 136 9.51 -26.79 -22.49
C ILE A 136 9.74 -25.42 -21.83
N GLU A 137 8.90 -24.46 -22.21
CA GLU A 137 8.90 -23.09 -21.68
C GLU A 137 7.72 -22.87 -20.73
N ASN A 138 6.59 -23.55 -20.93
CA ASN A 138 5.40 -23.41 -20.11
C ASN A 138 4.85 -24.76 -19.66
N ILE A 139 4.51 -24.85 -18.37
CA ILE A 139 3.84 -25.99 -17.76
C ILE A 139 2.46 -25.51 -17.34
N LEU A 140 1.42 -26.04 -17.97
CA LEU A 140 0.04 -25.66 -17.72
C LEU A 140 -0.66 -26.77 -16.96
N SER A 141 -1.13 -26.48 -15.76
CA SER A 141 -1.83 -27.42 -14.88
C SER A 141 -3.25 -26.94 -14.58
N ARG A 142 -4.19 -27.87 -14.61
CA ARG A 142 -5.59 -27.63 -14.23
C ARG A 142 -6.10 -28.66 -13.24
N VAL A 143 -7.06 -28.25 -12.42
CA VAL A 143 -7.86 -29.12 -11.56
C VAL A 143 -9.27 -29.23 -12.14
N THR A 144 -9.69 -30.45 -12.49
CA THR A 144 -11.00 -30.78 -13.07
C THR A 144 -11.98 -31.33 -12.05
N GLY A 145 -11.52 -31.61 -10.83
CA GLY A 145 -12.37 -32.01 -9.70
C GLY A 145 -13.21 -30.86 -9.15
N SER A 146 -13.93 -31.15 -8.08
CA SER A 146 -14.85 -30.20 -7.42
C SER A 146 -14.27 -29.51 -6.20
N ASN A 147 -13.01 -29.79 -5.85
CA ASN A 147 -12.37 -29.29 -4.64
C ASN A 147 -11.34 -28.21 -4.97
N GLY A 148 -11.19 -27.25 -4.05
CA GLY A 148 -10.13 -26.26 -4.10
C GLY A 148 -8.75 -26.89 -3.85
N SER A 149 -7.69 -26.16 -4.19
CA SER A 149 -6.31 -26.57 -4.00
C SER A 149 -5.72 -26.00 -2.71
N ASP A 150 -5.40 -26.85 -1.74
CA ASP A 150 -4.64 -26.49 -0.54
C ASP A 150 -3.14 -26.68 -0.80
N ILE A 151 -2.42 -25.57 -0.99
CA ILE A 151 -0.97 -25.50 -1.15
C ILE A 151 -0.38 -25.00 0.17
N LEU A 152 0.05 -25.92 1.02
CA LEU A 152 0.54 -25.67 2.38
C LEU A 152 2.05 -25.88 2.51
N GLY A 153 2.70 -26.48 1.51
CA GLY A 153 4.14 -26.71 1.44
C GLY A 153 4.80 -26.04 0.23
N THR A 154 5.86 -26.65 -0.30
CA THR A 154 6.61 -26.10 -1.45
C THR A 154 6.07 -26.65 -2.77
N LEU A 155 5.68 -25.75 -3.69
CA LEU A 155 5.35 -26.09 -5.08
C LEU A 155 6.42 -25.50 -6.01
N GLY A 156 6.98 -26.30 -6.91
CA GLY A 156 8.08 -25.83 -7.75
C GLY A 156 8.18 -26.44 -9.14
N VAL A 157 9.18 -25.98 -9.89
CA VAL A 157 9.54 -26.48 -11.22
C VAL A 157 11.03 -26.85 -11.24
N LEU A 158 11.36 -28.00 -11.82
CA LEU A 158 12.75 -28.46 -11.99
C LEU A 158 13.42 -27.81 -13.20
N GLY A 159 13.54 -26.49 -13.19
CA GLY A 159 14.17 -25.68 -14.23
C GLY A 159 13.45 -24.34 -14.41
N GLU A 160 13.62 -23.74 -15.59
CA GLU A 160 13.24 -22.35 -15.86
C GLU A 160 11.83 -22.15 -16.45
N ALA A 161 11.04 -23.22 -16.60
CA ALA A 161 9.73 -23.12 -17.23
C ALA A 161 8.74 -22.35 -16.35
N ASN A 162 7.84 -21.62 -16.99
CA ASN A 162 6.71 -20.97 -16.34
C ASN A 162 5.70 -22.01 -15.85
N LEU A 163 5.03 -21.75 -14.73
CA LEU A 163 4.01 -22.64 -14.17
C LEU A 163 2.66 -21.92 -14.08
N PHE A 164 1.64 -22.51 -14.71
CA PHE A 164 0.26 -22.07 -14.64
C PHE A 164 -0.55 -23.09 -13.84
N LEU A 165 -1.30 -22.62 -12.85
CA LEU A 165 -2.19 -23.42 -12.01
C LEU A 165 -3.62 -22.86 -12.10
N VAL A 166 -4.54 -23.67 -12.63
CA VAL A 166 -5.95 -23.30 -12.77
C VAL A 166 -6.81 -24.21 -11.88
N ASN A 167 -7.52 -23.63 -10.92
CA ASN A 167 -8.53 -24.34 -10.15
C ASN A 167 -9.77 -23.44 -9.94
N PRO A 168 -10.86 -23.68 -10.70
CA PRO A 168 -12.09 -22.89 -10.59
C PRO A 168 -12.79 -22.98 -9.23
N ASN A 169 -12.40 -23.93 -8.36
CA ASN A 169 -12.98 -24.09 -7.03
C ASN A 169 -12.22 -23.30 -5.95
N GLY A 170 -11.12 -22.62 -6.30
CA GLY A 170 -10.31 -21.84 -5.38
C GLY A 170 -8.93 -22.43 -5.09
N ILE A 171 -8.03 -21.59 -4.57
CA ILE A 171 -6.64 -21.94 -4.25
C ILE A 171 -6.26 -21.30 -2.91
N VAL A 172 -5.70 -22.08 -1.99
CA VAL A 172 -5.23 -21.61 -0.69
C VAL A 172 -3.72 -21.84 -0.60
N PHE A 173 -2.95 -20.76 -0.47
CA PHE A 173 -1.56 -20.80 -0.07
C PHE A 173 -1.46 -20.57 1.44
N GLY A 174 -1.20 -21.64 2.20
CA GLY A 174 -1.10 -21.58 3.65
C GLY A 174 0.14 -20.82 4.15
N HIS A 175 0.25 -20.62 5.47
CA HIS A 175 1.33 -19.85 6.09
C HIS A 175 2.75 -20.34 5.76
N ASN A 176 2.93 -21.65 5.56
CA ASN A 176 4.20 -22.27 5.23
C ASN A 176 4.37 -22.52 3.72
N ALA A 177 3.42 -22.07 2.90
CA ALA A 177 3.48 -22.23 1.45
C ALA A 177 4.65 -21.46 0.87
N GLN A 178 5.35 -22.09 -0.07
CA GLN A 178 6.48 -21.53 -0.79
C GLN A 178 6.39 -21.91 -2.27
N LEU A 179 6.92 -21.03 -3.12
CA LEU A 179 7.15 -21.33 -4.53
C LEU A 179 8.64 -21.51 -4.77
N ASP A 180 8.99 -22.53 -5.56
CA ASP A 180 10.35 -22.77 -6.06
C ASP A 180 10.30 -22.80 -7.59
N VAL A 181 10.07 -21.63 -8.18
CA VAL A 181 9.82 -21.42 -9.61
C VAL A 181 10.75 -20.32 -10.12
N ALA A 182 11.73 -20.68 -10.96
CA ALA A 182 12.65 -19.72 -11.58
C ALA A 182 12.01 -18.95 -12.75
N GLY A 183 10.99 -19.53 -13.40
CA GLY A 183 10.14 -18.86 -14.39
C GLY A 183 9.05 -17.97 -13.74
N SER A 184 8.04 -17.64 -14.53
CA SER A 184 6.82 -16.96 -14.06
C SER A 184 5.84 -17.96 -13.45
N PHE A 185 5.03 -17.52 -12.48
CA PHE A 185 3.92 -18.30 -11.91
C PHE A 185 2.59 -17.59 -12.07
N VAL A 186 1.58 -18.33 -12.52
CA VAL A 186 0.20 -17.85 -12.63
C VAL A 186 -0.70 -18.80 -11.86
N ALA A 187 -1.43 -18.29 -10.87
CA ALA A 187 -2.53 -19.02 -10.24
C ALA A 187 -3.87 -18.36 -10.60
N SER A 188 -4.83 -19.16 -11.04
CA SER A 188 -6.13 -18.68 -11.50
C SER A 188 -7.30 -19.51 -10.97
N THR A 189 -8.40 -18.83 -10.60
CA THR A 189 -9.70 -19.46 -10.34
C THR A 189 -10.69 -19.32 -11.49
N GLU A 190 -10.23 -18.90 -12.66
CA GLU A 190 -11.07 -18.86 -13.86
C GLU A 190 -11.32 -20.26 -14.41
N ASN A 191 -12.45 -20.46 -15.08
CA ASN A 191 -12.79 -21.73 -15.72
C ASN A 191 -11.84 -22.12 -16.86
N GLU A 192 -11.22 -21.12 -17.50
CA GLU A 192 -10.30 -21.32 -18.61
C GLU A 192 -9.27 -20.18 -18.69
N LEU A 193 -8.08 -20.51 -19.18
CA LEU A 193 -7.10 -19.54 -19.63
C LEU A 193 -7.26 -19.38 -21.15
N ASN A 194 -7.56 -18.16 -21.60
CA ASN A 194 -7.60 -17.85 -23.02
C ASN A 194 -6.30 -17.20 -23.49
N PHE A 195 -5.85 -17.62 -24.67
CA PHE A 195 -4.62 -17.14 -25.29
C PHE A 195 -4.93 -16.21 -26.45
N SER A 196 -3.95 -15.40 -26.85
CA SER A 196 -4.09 -14.37 -27.90
C SER A 196 -4.46 -14.89 -29.28
N ASP A 197 -4.30 -16.20 -29.54
CA ASP A 197 -4.69 -16.86 -30.79
C ASP A 197 -6.14 -17.39 -30.77
N GLY A 198 -6.88 -17.18 -29.67
CA GLY A 198 -8.25 -17.63 -29.48
C GLY A 198 -8.40 -19.08 -29.01
N SER A 199 -7.29 -19.79 -28.74
CA SER A 199 -7.32 -21.08 -28.06
C SER A 199 -7.54 -20.92 -26.55
N SER A 200 -8.03 -21.98 -25.89
CA SER A 200 -8.21 -21.99 -24.43
C SER A 200 -7.76 -23.29 -23.77
N PHE A 201 -7.30 -23.16 -22.53
CA PHE A 201 -7.02 -24.28 -21.63
C PHE A 201 -8.04 -24.27 -20.50
N SER A 202 -9.04 -25.13 -20.60
CA SER A 202 -10.22 -25.14 -19.71
C SER A 202 -10.15 -26.23 -18.64
N ALA A 203 -10.51 -25.88 -17.41
CA ALA A 203 -10.72 -26.79 -16.28
C ALA A 203 -12.13 -27.42 -16.27
N THR A 204 -13.14 -26.74 -16.83
CA THR A 204 -14.55 -27.19 -16.84
C THR A 204 -14.99 -27.87 -18.12
N ASN A 205 -14.27 -27.67 -19.24
CA ASN A 205 -14.46 -28.41 -20.49
C ASN A 205 -13.15 -29.10 -20.95
N PRO A 206 -12.67 -30.09 -20.18
CA PRO A 206 -11.29 -30.57 -20.33
C PRO A 206 -11.01 -31.39 -21.59
N GLU A 207 -12.06 -31.92 -22.24
CA GLU A 207 -12.02 -32.83 -23.40
C GLU A 207 -12.05 -32.10 -24.76
N ALA A 208 -12.20 -30.77 -24.78
CA ALA A 208 -12.10 -30.01 -26.03
C ALA A 208 -10.68 -30.11 -26.61
N PRO A 209 -10.52 -30.19 -27.95
CA PRO A 209 -9.21 -30.40 -28.56
C PRO A 209 -8.24 -29.28 -28.20
N GLN A 210 -7.21 -29.62 -27.42
CA GLN A 210 -6.12 -28.73 -27.02
C GLN A 210 -5.15 -28.58 -28.21
N LEU A 211 -5.51 -27.73 -29.17
CA LEU A 211 -4.60 -27.34 -30.24
C LEU A 211 -3.77 -26.16 -29.77
N LEU A 212 -2.48 -26.37 -29.46
CA LEU A 212 -1.57 -25.23 -29.24
C LEU A 212 -0.18 -25.48 -29.79
N ALA A 213 0.17 -24.74 -30.84
CA ALA A 213 1.52 -24.53 -31.29
C ALA A 213 1.67 -23.02 -31.54
N ILE A 214 2.26 -22.27 -30.58
CA ILE A 214 3.14 -21.09 -30.75
C ILE A 214 3.35 -20.38 -29.38
N ASN A 215 4.44 -19.62 -29.35
CA ASN A 215 5.03 -18.75 -28.32
C ASN A 215 4.02 -17.83 -27.63
N VAL A 216 3.87 -17.99 -26.31
CA VAL A 216 2.93 -17.24 -25.48
C VAL A 216 3.53 -15.85 -25.25
N THR A 217 2.91 -14.80 -25.80
CA THR A 217 3.17 -13.40 -25.39
C THR A 217 2.09 -13.03 -24.37
N PRO A 218 2.40 -12.42 -23.21
CA PRO A 218 1.41 -12.12 -22.18
C PRO A 218 0.29 -11.22 -22.73
N GLY A 219 -0.89 -11.80 -22.86
CA GLY A 219 -2.14 -11.17 -23.27
C GLY A 219 -3.25 -12.12 -22.87
N MET A 220 -3.47 -12.22 -21.55
CA MET A 220 -4.39 -13.20 -20.97
C MET A 220 -5.79 -12.60 -20.90
N GLN A 221 -6.75 -13.22 -21.61
CA GLN A 221 -8.15 -12.83 -21.56
C GLN A 221 -8.88 -13.74 -20.56
N TRP A 222 -9.29 -13.18 -19.43
CA TRP A 222 -9.87 -13.94 -18.32
C TRP A 222 -11.28 -14.47 -18.66
N GLY A 223 -11.55 -15.72 -18.29
CA GLY A 223 -12.82 -16.41 -18.51
C GLY A 223 -13.92 -15.99 -17.52
N THR A 224 -14.82 -16.92 -17.21
CA THR A 224 -15.80 -16.77 -16.11
C THR A 224 -15.35 -17.58 -14.89
N SER A 225 -15.49 -17.02 -13.68
CA SER A 225 -15.18 -17.69 -12.42
C SER A 225 -16.45 -18.06 -11.66
N GLU A 226 -16.41 -19.13 -10.87
CA GLU A 226 -17.45 -19.40 -9.86
C GLU A 226 -17.47 -18.28 -8.80
N PRO A 227 -18.63 -17.69 -8.44
CA PRO A 227 -18.70 -16.53 -7.54
C PRO A 227 -18.12 -16.74 -6.14
N GLN A 228 -17.89 -17.98 -5.73
CA GLN A 228 -17.33 -18.34 -4.41
C GLN A 228 -15.84 -18.72 -4.46
N ALA A 229 -15.25 -18.83 -5.66
CA ALA A 229 -13.86 -19.21 -5.80
C ALA A 229 -12.93 -18.04 -5.48
N ALA A 230 -12.01 -18.27 -4.56
CA ALA A 230 -11.05 -17.25 -4.13
C ALA A 230 -9.62 -17.81 -4.14
N ILE A 231 -8.67 -16.91 -4.32
CA ILE A 231 -7.28 -17.18 -3.96
C ILE A 231 -7.03 -16.57 -2.58
N VAL A 232 -6.66 -17.41 -1.63
CA VAL A 232 -6.23 -16.99 -0.30
C VAL A 232 -4.73 -17.22 -0.20
N SER A 233 -3.95 -16.20 0.14
CA SER A 233 -2.50 -16.35 0.36
C SER A 233 -2.06 -15.81 1.71
N GLN A 234 -1.46 -16.68 2.50
CA GLN A 234 -0.86 -16.40 3.81
C GLN A 234 0.64 -16.74 3.83
N GLY A 235 1.15 -17.36 2.76
CA GLY A 235 2.53 -17.84 2.66
C GLY A 235 3.49 -16.79 2.11
N ASN A 236 4.73 -17.22 1.88
CA ASN A 236 5.75 -16.43 1.19
C ASN A 236 5.91 -16.97 -0.24
N LEU A 237 5.31 -16.28 -1.21
CA LEU A 237 5.29 -16.68 -2.60
C LEU A 237 6.30 -15.83 -3.39
N ALA A 238 7.46 -16.42 -3.69
CA ALA A 238 8.53 -15.78 -4.46
C ALA A 238 8.81 -16.55 -5.76
N VAL A 239 9.01 -15.82 -6.86
CA VAL A 239 9.32 -16.41 -8.18
C VAL A 239 10.39 -15.61 -8.92
N GLY A 240 11.12 -16.27 -9.82
CA GLY A 240 12.24 -15.67 -10.54
C GLY A 240 11.84 -14.67 -11.64
N GLN A 241 10.60 -14.72 -12.13
CA GLN A 241 10.07 -13.76 -13.13
C GLN A 241 8.75 -13.15 -12.65
N ASP A 242 7.63 -13.32 -13.38
CA ASP A 242 6.36 -12.67 -13.05
C ASP A 242 5.53 -13.52 -12.08
N LEU A 243 4.84 -12.86 -11.15
CA LEU A 243 3.85 -13.49 -10.28
C LEU A 243 2.47 -12.93 -10.60
N THR A 244 1.56 -13.79 -11.05
CA THR A 244 0.15 -13.42 -11.28
C THR A 244 -0.79 -14.24 -10.43
N LEU A 245 -1.63 -13.56 -9.64
CA LEU A 245 -2.77 -14.16 -8.96
C LEU A 245 -4.05 -13.57 -9.54
N ALA A 246 -4.89 -14.42 -10.13
CA ALA A 246 -6.12 -14.00 -10.81
C ALA A 246 -7.34 -14.78 -10.33
N GLY A 247 -8.46 -14.13 -10.06
CA GLY A 247 -9.69 -14.84 -9.74
C GLY A 247 -10.89 -13.95 -9.48
N SER A 248 -11.94 -14.52 -8.88
CA SER A 248 -13.08 -13.70 -8.46
C SER A 248 -12.68 -12.77 -7.32
N ARG A 249 -12.06 -13.33 -6.28
CA ARG A 249 -11.62 -12.62 -5.08
C ARG A 249 -10.21 -13.04 -4.69
N LEU A 250 -9.40 -12.07 -4.29
CA LEU A 250 -8.08 -12.31 -3.68
C LEU A 250 -8.12 -11.89 -2.21
N THR A 251 -7.63 -12.73 -1.30
CA THR A 251 -7.43 -12.40 0.12
C THR A 251 -5.99 -12.70 0.51
N LEU A 252 -5.22 -11.65 0.78
CA LEU A 252 -3.77 -11.72 0.85
C LEU A 252 -3.29 -11.17 2.20
N SER A 253 -2.52 -11.97 2.92
CA SER A 253 -1.94 -11.59 4.22
C SER A 253 -0.53 -12.16 4.44
N GLY A 254 0.11 -12.61 3.36
CA GLY A 254 1.48 -13.13 3.35
C GLY A 254 2.45 -12.19 2.63
N GLN A 255 3.49 -12.77 2.04
CA GLN A 255 4.49 -12.06 1.23
C GLN A 255 4.39 -12.52 -0.22
N LEU A 256 4.49 -11.58 -1.17
CA LEU A 256 4.44 -11.81 -2.60
C LEU A 256 5.63 -11.13 -3.25
N GLN A 257 6.45 -11.88 -3.99
CA GLN A 257 7.65 -11.37 -4.63
C GLN A 257 7.80 -11.88 -6.06
N ALA A 258 8.03 -10.96 -6.98
CA ALA A 258 8.30 -11.23 -8.39
C ALA A 258 9.65 -10.65 -8.81
N GLY A 259 10.49 -11.45 -9.46
CA GLY A 259 11.73 -10.99 -10.11
C GLY A 259 11.51 -10.15 -11.38
N ARG A 260 10.25 -9.96 -11.79
CA ARG A 260 9.79 -8.96 -12.78
C ARG A 260 8.48 -8.34 -12.31
N ASP A 261 7.34 -8.70 -12.91
CA ASP A 261 6.08 -8.03 -12.65
C ASP A 261 5.22 -8.78 -11.63
N LEU A 262 4.58 -8.05 -10.70
CA LEU A 262 3.56 -8.59 -9.79
C LEU A 262 2.18 -8.10 -10.20
N THR A 263 1.30 -9.03 -10.55
CA THR A 263 -0.05 -8.74 -11.03
C THR A 263 -1.11 -9.43 -10.16
N LEU A 264 -1.95 -8.64 -9.50
CA LEU A 264 -3.04 -9.09 -8.65
C LEU A 264 -4.36 -8.67 -9.29
N LEU A 265 -5.14 -9.64 -9.79
CA LEU A 265 -6.37 -9.39 -10.54
C LEU A 265 -7.57 -10.07 -9.88
N ALA A 266 -8.57 -9.28 -9.52
CA ALA A 266 -9.86 -9.78 -9.08
C ALA A 266 -11.00 -9.20 -9.93
N THR A 267 -11.93 -10.06 -10.36
CA THR A 267 -13.17 -9.59 -11.00
C THR A 267 -14.16 -8.97 -10.02
N ASP A 268 -13.98 -9.22 -8.71
CA ASP A 268 -14.70 -8.56 -7.62
C ASP A 268 -13.71 -7.76 -6.75
N THR A 269 -13.08 -8.40 -5.76
CA THR A 269 -12.32 -7.70 -4.71
C THR A 269 -10.89 -8.23 -4.56
N VAL A 270 -9.91 -7.32 -4.52
CA VAL A 270 -8.58 -7.62 -3.95
C VAL A 270 -8.54 -7.11 -2.52
N LYS A 271 -8.34 -8.01 -1.56
CA LYS A 271 -8.25 -7.68 -0.13
C LYS A 271 -6.86 -7.98 0.41
N ILE A 272 -6.19 -6.98 0.95
CA ILE A 272 -4.84 -7.07 1.52
C ILE A 272 -4.88 -6.72 3.01
N ARG A 273 -4.27 -7.55 3.86
CA ARG A 273 -4.24 -7.37 5.31
C ARG A 273 -2.88 -7.70 5.90
N ASP A 274 -2.43 -6.91 6.85
CA ASP A 274 -1.32 -7.26 7.72
C ASP A 274 -1.78 -7.49 9.17
N SER A 275 -0.82 -7.73 10.06
CA SER A 275 -1.04 -7.78 11.51
C SER A 275 0.19 -7.28 12.25
N THR A 276 0.04 -6.96 13.53
CA THR A 276 1.17 -6.53 14.38
C THR A 276 2.32 -7.54 14.49
N ASN A 277 2.10 -8.81 14.12
CA ASN A 277 3.11 -9.86 14.17
C ASN A 277 3.56 -10.36 12.79
N HIS A 278 2.82 -10.01 11.73
CA HIS A 278 3.10 -10.49 10.38
C HIS A 278 2.88 -9.35 9.40
N PRO A 279 3.95 -8.83 8.77
CA PRO A 279 3.82 -7.83 7.72
C PRO A 279 3.18 -8.42 6.46
N PHE A 280 2.50 -7.57 5.71
CA PHE A 280 2.20 -7.85 4.31
C PHE A 280 3.22 -7.15 3.42
N ILE A 281 3.87 -7.91 2.53
CA ILE A 281 4.84 -7.37 1.57
C ILE A 281 4.42 -7.80 0.17
N ALA A 282 4.29 -6.83 -0.74
CA ALA A 282 4.17 -7.08 -2.17
C ALA A 282 5.32 -6.38 -2.89
N SER A 283 6.19 -7.14 -3.57
CA SER A 283 7.39 -6.63 -4.23
C SER A 283 7.50 -7.12 -5.67
N ALA A 284 7.84 -6.22 -6.59
CA ALA A 284 8.06 -6.52 -8.00
C ALA A 284 9.28 -5.78 -8.54
N ASP A 285 10.29 -6.46 -9.08
CA ASP A 285 11.48 -5.83 -9.67
C ASP A 285 11.14 -4.96 -10.89
N GLY A 286 10.01 -5.25 -11.55
CA GLY A 286 9.36 -4.47 -12.59
C GLY A 286 8.08 -3.82 -12.08
N GLU A 287 6.98 -4.01 -12.80
CA GLU A 287 5.70 -3.34 -12.55
C GLU A 287 4.87 -4.02 -11.46
N LEU A 288 4.12 -3.24 -10.68
CA LEU A 288 3.17 -3.74 -9.69
C LEU A 288 1.75 -3.26 -10.02
N LEU A 289 0.85 -4.18 -10.33
CA LEU A 289 -0.56 -3.93 -10.58
C LEU A 289 -1.43 -4.61 -9.53
N VAL A 290 -2.28 -3.81 -8.86
CA VAL A 290 -3.36 -4.31 -8.01
C VAL A 290 -4.69 -3.86 -8.59
N GLN A 291 -5.48 -4.80 -9.12
CA GLN A 291 -6.78 -4.51 -9.71
C GLN A 291 -7.87 -5.38 -9.13
N GLY A 292 -8.90 -4.74 -8.57
CA GLY A 292 -10.16 -5.38 -8.24
C GLY A 292 -11.29 -4.63 -8.94
N ASN A 293 -12.01 -5.28 -9.85
CA ASN A 293 -12.97 -4.56 -10.69
C ASN A 293 -14.10 -3.91 -9.89
N GLN A 294 -14.50 -4.48 -8.75
CA GLN A 294 -15.45 -3.85 -7.82
C GLN A 294 -14.75 -3.10 -6.70
N MET A 295 -13.67 -3.66 -6.14
CA MET A 295 -13.01 -3.06 -4.99
C MET A 295 -11.53 -3.47 -4.88
N VAL A 296 -10.69 -2.51 -4.52
CA VAL A 296 -9.38 -2.76 -3.90
C VAL A 296 -9.46 -2.30 -2.45
N ASP A 297 -9.17 -3.20 -1.52
CA ASP A 297 -9.29 -3.00 -0.08
C ASP A 297 -7.97 -3.39 0.61
N ILE A 298 -7.12 -2.41 0.84
CA ILE A 298 -5.79 -2.54 1.45
C ILE A 298 -5.83 -1.96 2.85
N PHE A 299 -5.41 -2.76 3.83
CA PHE A 299 -5.13 -2.33 5.19
C PHE A 299 -3.85 -3.01 5.67
N ALA A 300 -2.72 -2.33 5.47
CA ALA A 300 -1.37 -2.82 5.67
C ALA A 300 -0.49 -1.80 6.42
N LEU A 301 -1.05 -1.22 7.49
CA LEU A 301 -0.40 -0.24 8.38
C LEU A 301 -0.30 -0.73 9.84
N ASN A 302 -0.60 -2.00 10.15
CA ASN A 302 -0.46 -2.53 11.52
C ASN A 302 0.97 -3.00 11.83
N HIS A 303 1.81 -3.17 10.81
CA HIS A 303 3.20 -3.56 10.94
C HIS A 303 4.12 -2.53 10.24
N PRO A 304 5.22 -2.10 10.88
CA PRO A 304 6.14 -1.11 10.29
C PRO A 304 6.82 -1.61 9.00
N ASP A 305 6.91 -2.93 8.86
CA ASP A 305 7.51 -3.58 7.68
C ASP A 305 6.52 -3.83 6.53
N SER A 306 5.25 -3.49 6.69
CA SER A 306 4.27 -3.68 5.62
C SER A 306 4.42 -2.64 4.51
N GLY A 307 4.18 -3.05 3.27
CA GLY A 307 4.21 -2.11 2.15
C GLY A 307 4.08 -2.77 0.78
N LEU A 308 3.91 -1.92 -0.23
CA LEU A 308 3.91 -2.29 -1.64
C LEU A 308 5.11 -1.62 -2.32
N PHE A 309 5.88 -2.41 -3.05
CA PHE A 309 7.19 -2.04 -3.60
C PHE A 309 7.27 -2.40 -5.08
N SER A 310 7.45 -1.41 -5.95
CA SER A 310 7.61 -1.58 -7.39
C SER A 310 8.94 -1.02 -7.88
N GLY A 311 9.70 -1.81 -8.65
CA GLY A 311 10.90 -1.38 -9.38
C GLY A 311 10.58 -0.67 -10.71
N GLY A 312 9.32 -0.67 -11.12
CA GLY A 312 8.73 0.10 -12.22
C GLY A 312 7.57 0.95 -11.72
N ASN A 313 6.46 1.03 -12.46
CA ASN A 313 5.27 1.73 -11.97
C ASN A 313 4.46 0.89 -10.97
N LEU A 314 3.71 1.58 -10.12
CA LEU A 314 2.76 1.01 -9.20
C LEU A 314 1.36 1.54 -9.53
N VAL A 315 0.43 0.64 -9.87
CA VAL A 315 -0.94 1.01 -10.22
C VAL A 315 -1.93 0.28 -9.32
N LEU A 316 -2.80 1.06 -8.67
CA LEU A 316 -4.00 0.56 -8.01
C LEU A 316 -5.21 0.87 -8.90
N ARG A 317 -6.02 -0.14 -9.24
CA ARG A 317 -7.12 0.02 -10.20
C ARG A 317 -8.43 -0.60 -9.73
N SER A 318 -9.52 0.17 -9.79
CA SER A 318 -10.87 -0.32 -9.49
C SER A 318 -11.95 0.53 -10.14
N ALA A 319 -13.14 -0.02 -10.42
CA ALA A 319 -14.26 0.78 -10.92
C ALA A 319 -14.84 1.71 -9.85
N ASN A 320 -14.63 1.41 -8.57
CA ASN A 320 -15.07 2.22 -7.43
C ASN A 320 -13.86 2.77 -6.68
N SER A 321 -14.10 3.65 -5.70
CA SER A 321 -13.04 4.18 -4.84
C SER A 321 -12.25 3.07 -4.15
N ILE A 322 -10.92 3.21 -4.13
CA ILE A 322 -10.00 2.27 -3.50
C ILE A 322 -9.84 2.60 -2.02
N ILE A 323 -9.83 1.59 -1.15
CA ILE A 323 -9.37 1.72 0.25
C ILE A 323 -7.89 1.35 0.27
N GLY A 324 -7.02 2.31 0.58
CA GLY A 324 -5.58 2.19 0.32
C GLY A 324 -4.69 2.54 1.51
N ASP A 325 -4.96 1.97 2.68
CA ASP A 325 -4.15 2.18 3.89
C ASP A 325 -2.84 1.37 3.83
N ALA A 326 -1.78 1.95 3.25
CA ALA A 326 -0.44 1.36 3.20
C ALA A 326 0.65 2.41 2.93
N HIS A 327 1.91 1.96 2.99
CA HIS A 327 3.04 2.68 2.41
C HIS A 327 3.36 2.14 1.02
N TYR A 328 3.57 3.05 0.08
CA TYR A 328 3.79 2.74 -1.34
C TYR A 328 5.14 3.25 -1.80
N TRP A 329 5.89 2.39 -2.48
CA TRP A 329 7.20 2.68 -3.02
C TRP A 329 7.25 2.30 -4.50
N SER A 330 7.62 3.26 -5.35
CA SER A 330 7.68 3.09 -6.79
C SER A 330 8.96 3.72 -7.36
N GLU A 331 9.76 2.95 -8.09
CA GLU A 331 10.87 3.50 -8.88
C GLU A 331 10.38 4.21 -10.16
N GLY A 332 9.11 4.02 -10.53
CA GLY A 332 8.41 4.72 -11.59
C GLY A 332 7.28 5.60 -11.06
N THR A 333 6.14 5.59 -11.77
CA THR A 333 4.94 6.36 -11.38
C THR A 333 4.13 5.63 -10.30
N PHE A 334 3.33 6.38 -9.54
CA PHE A 334 2.27 5.84 -8.70
C PHE A 334 0.93 6.35 -9.20
N LYS A 335 -0.01 5.45 -9.49
CA LYS A 335 -1.32 5.82 -10.01
C LYS A 335 -2.47 5.13 -9.31
N ILE A 336 -3.55 5.87 -9.13
CA ILE A 336 -4.87 5.34 -8.81
C ILE A 336 -5.77 5.59 -10.02
N GLU A 337 -6.28 4.51 -10.60
CA GLU A 337 -7.03 4.55 -11.86
C GLU A 337 -8.36 3.77 -11.78
N GLN A 338 -9.28 4.13 -12.67
CA GLN A 338 -10.46 3.34 -13.02
C GLN A 338 -10.13 2.28 -14.08
N LEU A 339 -11.06 1.37 -14.35
CA LEU A 339 -10.88 0.29 -15.34
C LEU A 339 -10.63 0.79 -16.77
N ASP A 340 -11.03 2.02 -17.08
CA ASP A 340 -10.80 2.71 -18.34
C ASP A 340 -9.50 3.56 -18.36
N SER A 341 -8.67 3.42 -17.33
CA SER A 341 -7.41 4.19 -17.12
C SER A 341 -7.61 5.69 -16.87
N ASN A 342 -8.83 6.16 -16.61
CA ASN A 342 -9.04 7.48 -16.04
C ASN A 342 -8.60 7.50 -14.57
N SER A 343 -8.34 8.68 -14.01
CA SER A 343 -8.02 8.83 -12.60
C SER A 343 -9.11 8.22 -11.70
N GLY A 344 -8.70 7.53 -10.63
CA GLY A 344 -9.58 6.91 -9.65
C GLY A 344 -9.52 7.59 -8.28
N SER A 345 -10.59 7.45 -7.50
CA SER A 345 -10.72 8.02 -6.16
C SER A 345 -10.14 7.10 -5.08
N TRP A 346 -9.69 7.71 -3.99
CA TRP A 346 -8.91 7.07 -2.95
C TRP A 346 -9.45 7.41 -1.55
N LEU A 347 -9.59 6.38 -0.71
CA LEU A 347 -9.96 6.47 0.70
C LEU A 347 -8.84 5.86 1.56
N SER A 348 -8.40 6.57 2.59
CA SER A 348 -7.38 6.10 3.54
C SER A 348 -7.72 6.53 4.96
N PRO A 349 -8.40 5.68 5.76
CA PRO A 349 -8.68 5.96 7.17
C PRO A 349 -7.46 6.34 8.02
N ASN A 350 -6.25 5.90 7.65
CA ASN A 350 -4.98 6.20 8.31
C ASN A 350 -3.98 6.79 7.31
N ASP A 351 -2.87 7.32 7.79
CA ASP A 351 -1.92 8.09 6.98
C ASP A 351 -1.19 7.19 5.96
N PRO A 352 -1.49 7.29 4.66
CA PRO A 352 -0.67 6.65 3.66
C PRO A 352 0.56 7.51 3.38
N VAL A 353 1.62 6.84 2.93
CA VAL A 353 2.81 7.54 2.45
C VAL A 353 3.19 7.01 1.09
N ILE A 354 3.29 7.91 0.12
CA ILE A 354 3.65 7.59 -1.26
C ILE A 354 5.04 8.12 -1.53
N ARG A 355 5.91 7.24 -2.02
CA ARG A 355 7.24 7.58 -2.49
C ARG A 355 7.40 7.04 -3.90
N ALA A 356 7.44 7.93 -4.88
CA ALA A 356 7.50 7.58 -6.29
C ALA A 356 8.62 8.37 -6.97
N ASN A 357 9.57 7.71 -7.64
CA ASN A 357 10.61 8.39 -8.42
C ASN A 357 10.05 9.11 -9.65
N GLY A 358 8.87 8.70 -10.14
CA GLY A 358 8.13 9.34 -11.21
C GLY A 358 6.95 10.19 -10.70
N ASP A 359 5.95 10.35 -11.58
CA ASP A 359 4.73 11.10 -11.29
C ASP A 359 3.79 10.36 -10.32
N VAL A 360 2.99 11.13 -9.60
CA VAL A 360 1.90 10.66 -8.74
C VAL A 360 0.58 11.22 -9.26
N SER A 361 -0.37 10.35 -9.61
CA SER A 361 -1.68 10.80 -10.12
C SER A 361 -2.87 10.02 -9.57
N PHE A 362 -3.92 10.74 -9.18
CA PHE A 362 -5.18 10.20 -8.71
C PHE A 362 -6.32 11.19 -9.00
N ASP A 363 -7.56 10.79 -8.75
CA ASP A 363 -8.70 11.69 -8.87
C ASP A 363 -8.88 12.50 -7.59
N SER A 364 -9.42 11.85 -6.57
CA SER A 364 -9.78 12.44 -5.29
C SER A 364 -9.23 11.62 -4.13
N TYR A 365 -9.00 12.28 -2.99
CA TYR A 365 -8.56 11.64 -1.75
C TYR A 365 -9.49 12.04 -0.60
N GLN A 366 -9.86 11.09 0.25
CA GLN A 366 -10.48 11.33 1.54
C GLN A 366 -9.78 10.46 2.58
N GLY A 367 -9.37 11.02 3.71
CA GLY A 367 -8.65 10.22 4.70
C GLY A 367 -8.05 11.01 5.83
N ALA A 368 -7.17 10.38 6.61
CA ALA A 368 -6.29 11.09 7.54
C ALA A 368 -5.23 11.91 6.78
N SER A 369 -4.08 12.22 7.37
CA SER A 369 -3.03 12.99 6.71
C SER A 369 -2.50 12.25 5.49
N LEU A 370 -1.99 13.02 4.52
CA LEU A 370 -1.49 12.49 3.25
C LEU A 370 -0.10 13.04 2.97
N HIS A 371 0.86 12.15 2.77
CA HIS A 371 2.24 12.50 2.46
C HIS A 371 2.67 11.93 1.11
N ILE A 372 2.97 12.80 0.15
CA ILE A 372 3.40 12.46 -1.21
C ILE A 372 4.81 13.00 -1.44
N PHE A 373 5.73 12.09 -1.77
CA PHE A 373 7.08 12.40 -2.22
C PHE A 373 7.24 11.88 -3.64
N ALA A 374 7.26 12.80 -4.61
CA ALA A 374 7.36 12.49 -6.03
C ALA A 374 8.67 13.05 -6.61
N GLY A 375 9.40 12.22 -7.35
CA GLY A 375 10.50 12.66 -8.22
C GLY A 375 9.99 13.24 -9.55
N GLY A 376 8.71 13.02 -9.86
CA GLY A 376 7.97 13.70 -10.92
C GLY A 376 6.97 14.72 -10.38
N SER A 377 5.93 14.92 -11.18
CA SER A 377 4.80 15.79 -10.91
C SER A 377 3.75 15.11 -10.03
N VAL A 378 2.93 15.91 -9.36
CA VAL A 378 1.78 15.44 -8.58
C VAL A 378 0.51 16.03 -9.16
N LYS A 379 -0.45 15.18 -9.51
CA LYS A 379 -1.73 15.60 -10.11
C LYS A 379 -2.94 14.96 -9.43
N ALA A 380 -3.83 15.79 -8.91
CA ALA A 380 -5.16 15.40 -8.45
C ALA A 380 -6.23 16.09 -9.31
N THR A 381 -7.12 15.31 -9.93
CA THR A 381 -8.19 15.86 -10.78
C THR A 381 -9.43 16.31 -10.03
N GLY A 382 -9.63 15.80 -8.82
CA GLY A 382 -10.74 16.08 -7.92
C GLY A 382 -10.28 16.57 -6.55
N ASP A 383 -11.16 16.43 -5.56
CA ASP A 383 -10.99 17.00 -4.21
C ASP A 383 -10.03 16.18 -3.34
N ILE A 384 -9.35 16.86 -2.42
CA ILE A 384 -8.52 16.25 -1.37
C ILE A 384 -9.12 16.67 -0.02
N GLU A 385 -9.69 15.73 0.72
CA GLU A 385 -10.27 15.96 2.05
C GLU A 385 -9.45 15.26 3.13
N ILE A 386 -8.71 16.05 3.90
CA ILE A 386 -8.01 15.60 5.10
C ILE A 386 -8.99 15.71 6.28
N THR A 387 -9.18 14.60 6.97
CA THR A 387 -10.19 14.41 8.02
C THR A 387 -9.58 14.28 9.41
N GLY A 388 -8.26 14.12 9.53
CA GLY A 388 -7.57 13.95 10.81
C GLY A 388 -6.06 13.73 10.68
N ALA A 389 -5.39 13.64 11.83
CA ALA A 389 -4.00 13.19 11.99
C ALA A 389 -3.94 11.68 12.26
N ASP A 390 -2.78 11.04 12.10
CA ASP A 390 -2.54 9.65 12.54
C ASP A 390 -1.46 9.57 13.61
N ALA A 391 -1.88 9.43 14.87
CA ALA A 391 -0.98 9.32 16.01
C ALA A 391 -0.02 8.11 15.96
N THR A 392 -0.31 7.09 15.15
CA THR A 392 0.47 5.86 15.05
C THR A 392 1.52 5.98 13.94
N ASN A 393 1.08 6.31 12.73
CA ASN A 393 1.92 6.24 11.52
C ASN A 393 2.31 7.61 10.94
N GLY A 394 1.80 8.71 11.50
CA GLY A 394 2.05 10.05 10.98
C GLY A 394 3.53 10.44 10.96
N ILE A 395 3.91 11.21 9.93
CA ILE A 395 5.27 11.71 9.76
C ILE A 395 5.50 12.91 10.69
N GLN A 396 6.67 12.93 11.33
CA GLN A 396 7.17 14.09 12.07
C GLN A 396 8.54 14.48 11.56
N GLU A 397 8.67 15.67 10.99
CA GLU A 397 9.95 16.20 10.52
C GLU A 397 9.96 17.73 10.44
N THR A 398 11.17 18.30 10.39
CA THR A 398 11.36 19.73 10.14
C THR A 398 11.85 19.93 8.71
N VAL A 399 11.05 20.58 7.87
CA VAL A 399 11.39 20.95 6.50
C VAL A 399 11.98 22.35 6.48
N THR A 400 13.06 22.56 5.73
CA THR A 400 13.63 23.90 5.50
C THR A 400 13.27 24.35 4.08
N LEU A 401 12.55 25.47 3.98
CA LEU A 401 12.13 26.07 2.72
C LEU A 401 13.31 26.71 1.98
N SER A 402 13.08 27.08 0.71
CA SER A 402 14.05 27.73 -0.16
C SER A 402 14.68 29.02 0.42
N ASP A 403 13.98 29.72 1.29
CA ASP A 403 14.47 30.94 1.96
C ASP A 403 15.12 30.70 3.34
N GLY A 404 15.21 29.44 3.77
CA GLY A 404 15.74 29.04 5.08
C GLY A 404 14.71 29.03 6.21
N THR A 405 13.46 29.40 5.95
CA THR A 405 12.36 29.25 6.90
C THR A 405 12.15 27.77 7.22
N LYS A 406 11.79 27.47 8.48
CA LYS A 406 11.51 26.11 8.92
C LYS A 406 10.01 25.89 9.04
N VAL A 407 9.54 24.78 8.50
CA VAL A 407 8.17 24.29 8.61
C VAL A 407 8.22 22.98 9.36
N GLU A 408 7.46 22.87 10.43
CA GLU A 408 7.30 21.61 11.15
C GLU A 408 6.15 20.83 10.50
N ILE A 409 6.41 19.58 10.17
CA ILE A 409 5.42 18.61 9.72
C ILE A 409 5.14 17.71 10.92
N ASP A 410 3.90 17.69 11.40
CA ASP A 410 3.47 16.86 12.53
C ASP A 410 2.18 16.10 12.21
N GLY A 411 2.23 15.21 11.22
CA GLY A 411 1.10 14.36 10.82
C GLY A 411 0.56 13.45 11.94
N LYS A 412 1.28 13.35 13.07
CA LYS A 412 0.80 12.60 14.25
C LYS A 412 -0.23 13.34 15.07
N ASN A 413 -0.07 14.66 15.20
CA ASN A 413 -0.92 15.49 16.07
C ASN A 413 -1.71 16.54 15.29
N GLU A 414 -1.33 16.82 14.05
CA GLU A 414 -1.91 17.83 13.18
C GLU A 414 -2.34 17.19 11.84
N PRO A 415 -3.61 17.33 11.44
CA PRO A 415 -4.06 16.92 10.12
C PRO A 415 -3.20 17.59 9.04
N THR A 416 -2.53 16.81 8.20
CA THR A 416 -1.50 17.33 7.29
C THR A 416 -1.73 16.86 5.85
N LEU A 417 -1.71 17.79 4.91
CA LEU A 417 -1.43 17.49 3.50
C LEU A 417 -0.02 17.96 3.19
N ASP A 418 0.86 17.04 2.84
CA ASP A 418 2.27 17.28 2.51
C ASP A 418 2.57 16.73 1.12
N ILE A 419 2.73 17.62 0.14
CA ILE A 419 3.06 17.25 -1.23
C ILE A 419 4.40 17.86 -1.60
N ARG A 420 5.37 16.99 -1.90
CA ARG A 420 6.71 17.34 -2.36
C ARG A 420 6.95 16.75 -3.75
N ALA A 421 7.08 17.61 -4.75
CA ALA A 421 7.35 17.21 -6.13
C ALA A 421 8.80 17.53 -6.55
N GLY A 422 9.30 16.80 -7.54
CA GLY A 422 10.67 16.88 -8.02
C GLY A 422 11.75 16.51 -7.00
N THR A 423 11.44 15.71 -5.98
CA THR A 423 12.39 15.27 -4.95
C THR A 423 12.60 13.76 -5.01
N ASN A 424 13.81 13.30 -4.65
CA ASN A 424 14.11 11.88 -4.43
C ASN A 424 14.55 11.62 -2.97
N ALA A 425 14.34 12.59 -2.07
CA ALA A 425 14.66 12.48 -0.65
C ALA A 425 13.62 11.62 0.09
N PHE A 426 13.50 10.36 -0.32
CA PHE A 426 12.48 9.41 0.10
C PHE A 426 12.81 8.69 1.41
N GLY A 427 14.09 8.67 1.77
CA GLY A 427 14.63 7.79 2.80
C GLY A 427 14.68 6.34 2.31
N THR A 428 15.17 5.45 3.17
CA THR A 428 15.24 4.01 2.86
C THR A 428 13.91 3.33 3.13
N PRO A 429 13.44 2.41 2.26
CA PRO A 429 12.27 1.61 2.55
C PRO A 429 12.42 0.82 3.85
N VAL A 430 11.46 1.03 4.75
CA VAL A 430 11.22 0.15 5.89
C VAL A 430 10.48 -1.09 5.41
N GLY A 431 10.76 -2.24 6.03
CA GLY A 431 10.04 -3.48 5.72
C GLY A 431 10.63 -4.46 4.75
N ARG A 432 11.87 -4.24 4.32
CA ARG A 432 12.62 -5.18 3.49
C ARG A 432 13.03 -6.42 4.29
N THR A 433 12.12 -7.39 4.41
CA THR A 433 12.41 -8.68 5.03
C THR A 433 11.88 -9.80 4.12
N GLY A 434 12.77 -10.48 3.38
CA GLY A 434 12.42 -11.56 2.45
C GLY A 434 13.67 -12.18 1.80
N ASP A 435 13.58 -13.45 1.43
CA ASP A 435 14.56 -14.18 0.61
C ASP A 435 13.81 -14.69 -0.65
N PRO A 436 14.21 -14.29 -1.87
CA PRO A 436 15.37 -13.46 -2.19
C PRO A 436 15.25 -12.03 -1.66
N GLU A 437 16.39 -11.41 -1.34
CA GLU A 437 16.43 -10.04 -0.82
C GLU A 437 15.66 -9.08 -1.75
N PRO A 438 14.68 -8.31 -1.25
CA PRO A 438 13.88 -7.41 -2.07
C PRO A 438 14.73 -6.30 -2.71
N ILE A 439 14.18 -5.69 -3.76
CA ILE A 439 14.82 -4.68 -4.64
C ILE A 439 15.54 -3.60 -3.85
N ASN A 440 16.74 -3.26 -4.32
CA ASN A 440 17.41 -2.04 -3.90
C ASN A 440 16.82 -0.83 -4.64
N PHE A 441 15.80 -0.20 -4.06
CA PHE A 441 15.45 1.19 -4.38
C PHE A 441 16.69 2.04 -4.12
N THR A 442 17.13 2.78 -5.14
CA THR A 442 18.31 3.65 -5.04
C THR A 442 17.91 5.10 -5.20
N ASP A 443 18.38 5.96 -4.31
CA ASP A 443 18.16 7.42 -4.33
C ASP A 443 18.92 8.13 -5.48
N ASN A 444 19.32 7.40 -6.52
CA ASN A 444 20.15 7.90 -7.61
C ASN A 444 19.32 8.42 -8.80
N ASN A 445 18.01 8.21 -8.79
CA ASN A 445 17.15 8.68 -9.88
C ASN A 445 17.06 10.20 -9.86
N THR A 446 17.27 10.80 -11.03
CA THR A 446 17.16 12.25 -11.21
C THR A 446 15.69 12.60 -11.40
N PRO A 447 15.12 13.50 -10.58
CA PRO A 447 13.78 14.02 -10.79
C PRO A 447 13.53 14.42 -12.25
N SER A 448 12.34 14.13 -12.78
CA SER A 448 12.03 14.34 -14.22
C SER A 448 11.07 15.49 -14.50
N SER A 449 10.20 15.81 -13.55
CA SER A 449 9.30 16.96 -13.54
C SER A 449 9.02 17.34 -12.08
N ALA A 450 8.40 18.49 -11.84
CA ALA A 450 8.15 18.95 -10.47
C ALA A 450 6.84 19.75 -10.33
N ASP A 451 5.94 19.66 -11.30
CA ASP A 451 4.68 20.38 -11.24
C ASP A 451 3.76 19.79 -10.17
N ILE A 452 3.03 20.64 -9.45
CA ILE A 452 1.92 20.23 -8.58
C ILE A 452 0.65 20.85 -9.16
N THR A 453 -0.34 20.03 -9.50
CA THR A 453 -1.62 20.47 -10.07
C THR A 453 -2.79 19.84 -9.33
N ILE A 454 -3.55 20.66 -8.61
CA ILE A 454 -4.73 20.23 -7.86
C ILE A 454 -5.96 20.97 -8.40
N ASN A 455 -6.77 20.25 -9.19
CA ASN A 455 -7.92 20.84 -9.88
C ASN A 455 -9.16 20.96 -8.99
N GLY A 456 -9.29 20.10 -7.96
CA GLY A 456 -10.38 20.17 -6.99
C GLY A 456 -10.09 21.09 -5.82
N THR A 457 -10.85 20.91 -4.76
CA THR A 457 -10.70 21.61 -3.49
C THR A 457 -9.87 20.79 -2.52
N ILE A 458 -8.82 21.39 -1.96
CA ILE A 458 -8.15 20.87 -0.79
C ILE A 458 -8.93 21.35 0.44
N THR A 459 -9.44 20.43 1.26
CA THR A 459 -10.03 20.72 2.57
C THR A 459 -9.18 20.08 3.66
N ASN A 460 -8.66 20.89 4.58
CA ASN A 460 -7.91 20.40 5.73
C ASN A 460 -8.17 21.30 6.95
N ASN A 461 -9.37 21.17 7.55
CA ASN A 461 -9.81 22.08 8.60
C ASN A 461 -8.87 22.02 9.81
N GLN A 462 -8.38 23.18 10.26
CA GLN A 462 -7.47 23.30 11.43
C GLN A 462 -6.12 22.56 11.26
N GLY A 463 -5.76 22.20 10.02
CA GLY A 463 -4.53 21.47 9.72
C GLY A 463 -3.54 22.26 8.86
N LEU A 464 -2.46 21.60 8.48
CA LEU A 464 -1.43 22.14 7.60
C LEU A 464 -1.63 21.68 6.16
N VAL A 465 -1.64 22.61 5.21
CA VAL A 465 -1.43 22.32 3.79
C VAL A 465 -0.05 22.81 3.40
N PHE A 466 0.85 21.88 3.10
CA PHE A 466 2.22 22.15 2.67
C PHE A 466 2.45 21.61 1.26
N LEU A 467 2.66 22.52 0.31
CA LEU A 467 2.97 22.18 -1.08
C LEU A 467 4.33 22.76 -1.45
N THR A 468 5.26 21.91 -1.86
CA THR A 468 6.58 22.35 -2.31
C THR A 468 7.06 21.57 -3.52
N ASN A 469 7.68 22.28 -4.45
CA ASN A 469 8.49 21.68 -5.49
C ASN A 469 9.88 22.32 -5.53
N GLN A 470 10.37 22.73 -4.36
CA GLN A 470 11.75 23.21 -4.13
C GLN A 470 12.49 22.37 -3.10
N TYR A 471 11.83 21.37 -2.51
CA TYR A 471 12.42 20.52 -1.49
C TYR A 471 13.61 19.72 -2.03
N GLN A 472 14.76 19.85 -1.37
CA GLN A 472 16.02 19.31 -1.85
C GLN A 472 16.05 17.77 -1.85
N PRO A 473 16.80 17.15 -2.79
CA PRO A 473 17.51 17.78 -3.90
C PRO A 473 16.57 17.98 -5.10
N ASN A 474 16.09 19.21 -5.29
CA ASN A 474 15.32 19.58 -6.48
C ASN A 474 16.02 20.76 -7.17
N ALA A 475 16.23 20.62 -8.47
CA ALA A 475 16.82 21.61 -9.36
C ALA A 475 15.94 21.90 -10.58
N LEU A 476 14.72 21.35 -10.61
CA LEU A 476 13.77 21.49 -11.71
C LEU A 476 12.93 22.75 -11.53
N ALA A 477 12.66 23.44 -12.64
CA ALA A 477 11.59 24.42 -12.69
C ALA A 477 10.26 23.68 -12.80
N GLY A 478 9.44 23.76 -11.74
CA GLY A 478 8.06 23.27 -11.73
C GLY A 478 7.12 24.34 -11.18
N ASN A 479 5.89 24.36 -11.66
CA ASN A 479 4.85 25.26 -11.19
C ASN A 479 3.94 24.57 -10.16
N ILE A 480 3.31 25.37 -9.31
CA ILE A 480 2.24 24.92 -8.43
C ILE A 480 0.95 25.61 -8.86
N THR A 481 -0.05 24.82 -9.26
CA THR A 481 -1.37 25.30 -9.66
C THR A 481 -2.43 24.64 -8.79
N VAL A 482 -3.23 25.46 -8.12
CA VAL A 482 -4.29 24.99 -7.23
C VAL A 482 -5.59 25.73 -7.53
N ASN A 483 -6.70 24.99 -7.48
CA ASN A 483 -8.01 25.59 -7.64
C ASN A 483 -8.50 26.20 -6.32
N ASN A 484 -8.75 25.37 -5.30
CA ASN A 484 -9.18 25.85 -3.99
C ASN A 484 -8.40 25.19 -2.84
N ILE A 485 -8.14 25.95 -1.78
CA ILE A 485 -7.59 25.45 -0.51
C ILE A 485 -8.40 26.05 0.65
N ASP A 486 -8.98 25.20 1.48
CA ASP A 486 -9.81 25.56 2.63
C ASP A 486 -9.32 24.85 3.89
N VAL A 487 -8.66 25.62 4.78
CA VAL A 487 -8.16 25.11 6.07
C VAL A 487 -8.85 25.77 7.27
N LYS A 488 -10.00 26.42 7.03
CA LYS A 488 -10.69 27.24 8.03
C LYS A 488 -11.17 26.48 9.27
N LEU A 489 -11.33 27.20 10.37
CA LEU A 489 -12.12 26.74 11.51
C LEU A 489 -13.62 26.94 11.21
N ARG A 490 -14.36 25.85 11.05
CA ARG A 490 -15.79 25.90 10.69
C ARG A 490 -16.71 26.04 11.91
N GLY A 491 -17.76 26.88 11.79
CA GLY A 491 -18.80 27.03 12.80
C GLY A 491 -18.29 27.57 14.14
N ASN A 492 -19.06 27.37 15.22
CA ASN A 492 -18.72 27.87 16.56
C ASN A 492 -17.76 26.93 17.31
N ASN A 493 -16.83 26.30 16.60
CA ASN A 493 -15.85 25.40 17.21
C ASN A 493 -14.78 26.19 17.96
N ILE A 494 -14.07 25.53 18.89
CA ILE A 494 -12.92 26.11 19.61
C ILE A 494 -11.65 25.49 19.01
N GLY A 495 -10.67 26.32 18.67
CA GLY A 495 -9.41 25.91 18.03
C GLY A 495 -8.92 27.00 17.08
N ASN A 496 -7.70 26.87 16.58
CA ASN A 496 -7.19 27.81 15.58
C ASN A 496 -7.55 27.34 14.17
N GLY A 497 -7.63 28.27 13.21
CA GLY A 497 -7.64 27.94 11.79
C GLY A 497 -6.34 27.24 11.37
N GLY A 498 -6.40 26.45 10.30
CA GLY A 498 -5.24 25.77 9.74
C GLY A 498 -4.32 26.72 8.98
N SER A 499 -3.13 26.27 8.62
CA SER A 499 -2.13 27.08 7.90
C SER A 499 -1.85 26.55 6.49
N ILE A 500 -1.47 27.46 5.59
CA ILE A 500 -1.15 27.14 4.20
C ILE A 500 0.26 27.62 3.91
N VAL A 501 1.11 26.70 3.43
CA VAL A 501 2.49 26.99 3.05
C VAL A 501 2.76 26.48 1.64
N ILE A 502 3.11 27.39 0.74
CA ILE A 502 3.44 27.11 -0.66
C ILE A 502 4.89 27.54 -0.93
N ASP A 503 5.70 26.64 -1.47
CA ASP A 503 7.09 26.90 -1.85
C ASP A 503 7.35 26.40 -3.29
N SER A 504 7.12 27.28 -4.27
CA SER A 504 7.18 26.98 -5.71
C SER A 504 8.52 27.41 -6.36
N HIS A 505 9.15 26.53 -7.14
CA HIS A 505 10.34 26.86 -7.92
C HIS A 505 10.00 27.77 -9.10
N GLY A 506 8.93 27.47 -9.81
CA GLY A 506 8.42 28.26 -10.92
C GLY A 506 7.35 29.22 -10.42
N ASN A 507 6.23 29.24 -11.13
CA ASN A 507 5.08 30.05 -10.80
C ASN A 507 4.19 29.36 -9.76
N PHE A 508 3.48 30.16 -8.98
CA PHE A 508 2.30 29.74 -8.24
C PHE A 508 1.07 30.41 -8.85
N THR A 509 0.07 29.60 -9.22
CA THR A 509 -1.21 30.09 -9.77
C THR A 509 -2.36 29.58 -8.91
N LEU A 510 -3.18 30.50 -8.41
CA LEU A 510 -4.45 30.19 -7.76
C LEU A 510 -5.59 30.47 -8.74
N MET A 511 -6.45 29.48 -8.97
CA MET A 511 -7.58 29.59 -9.91
C MET A 511 -8.93 29.87 -9.22
N GLY A 512 -8.94 29.86 -7.89
CA GLY A 512 -10.16 29.98 -7.07
C GLY A 512 -9.83 30.52 -5.68
N ILE A 513 -10.36 29.88 -4.64
CA ILE A 513 -10.33 30.40 -3.28
C ILE A 513 -9.26 29.73 -2.42
N MET A 514 -8.48 30.53 -1.69
CA MET A 514 -7.59 30.10 -0.62
C MET A 514 -8.03 30.74 0.70
N SER A 515 -8.31 29.92 1.73
CA SER A 515 -8.78 30.42 3.03
C SER A 515 -8.20 29.69 4.24
N ALA A 516 -7.76 30.48 5.22
CA ALA A 516 -7.33 30.04 6.55
C ALA A 516 -8.15 30.65 7.70
N SER A 517 -9.33 31.21 7.37
CA SER A 517 -10.17 31.99 8.29
C SER A 517 -10.64 31.23 9.53
N THR A 518 -11.13 31.98 10.52
CA THR A 518 -11.80 31.45 11.70
C THR A 518 -13.26 31.91 11.78
N PHE A 519 -14.19 30.97 12.00
CA PHE A 519 -15.61 31.26 12.30
C PHE A 519 -15.95 31.05 13.78
N GLY A 520 -15.01 30.54 14.56
CA GLY A 520 -15.21 30.07 15.93
C GLY A 520 -14.34 30.82 16.94
N GLU A 521 -14.03 30.18 18.06
CA GLU A 521 -13.17 30.73 19.12
C GLU A 521 -11.73 30.21 18.94
N GLY A 522 -10.84 31.10 18.48
CA GLY A 522 -9.42 30.88 18.23
C GLY A 522 -8.94 31.67 17.02
N ASP A 523 -7.62 31.85 16.93
CA ASP A 523 -6.99 32.65 15.88
C ASP A 523 -7.11 31.95 14.52
N ALA A 524 -7.23 32.72 13.43
CA ALA A 524 -7.08 32.17 12.08
C ALA A 524 -5.60 31.76 11.85
N GLY A 525 -5.35 30.81 10.96
CA GLY A 525 -3.97 30.36 10.66
C GLY A 525 -3.28 31.28 9.66
N ASP A 526 -2.02 31.02 9.32
CA ASP A 526 -1.26 31.87 8.39
C ASP A 526 -1.26 31.33 6.96
N ILE A 527 -1.16 32.24 5.98
CA ILE A 527 -0.96 31.91 4.56
C ILE A 527 0.41 32.44 4.13
N SER A 528 1.31 31.53 3.76
CA SER A 528 2.66 31.86 3.27
C SER A 528 2.86 31.29 1.86
N ILE A 529 3.17 32.16 0.91
CA ILE A 529 3.39 31.81 -0.49
C ILE A 529 4.76 32.32 -0.91
N GLN A 530 5.61 31.40 -1.37
CA GLN A 530 6.91 31.69 -1.95
C GLN A 530 6.97 31.11 -3.36
N ALA A 531 7.41 31.91 -4.32
CA ALA A 531 7.67 31.48 -5.69
C ALA A 531 8.99 32.06 -6.18
N SER A 532 9.87 31.27 -6.81
CA SER A 532 11.02 31.84 -7.52
C SER A 532 10.64 32.42 -8.89
N GLY A 533 9.44 32.11 -9.39
CA GLY A 533 8.76 32.75 -10.50
C GLY A 533 7.64 33.69 -10.06
N ALA A 534 6.54 33.71 -10.82
CA ALA A 534 5.40 34.59 -10.57
C ALA A 534 4.40 34.01 -9.57
N VAL A 535 3.73 34.87 -8.80
CA VAL A 535 2.47 34.56 -8.10
C VAL A 535 1.34 35.24 -8.85
N GLU A 536 0.39 34.46 -9.35
CA GLU A 536 -0.66 34.91 -10.27
C GLU A 536 -2.06 34.56 -9.74
N LEU A 537 -2.91 35.59 -9.65
CA LEU A 537 -4.33 35.49 -9.34
C LEU A 537 -5.11 36.29 -10.37
N ASP A 538 -6.01 35.62 -11.07
CA ASP A 538 -6.76 36.20 -12.18
C ASP A 538 -8.27 35.92 -12.04
N GLY A 539 -9.08 36.94 -12.31
CA GLY A 539 -10.53 36.86 -12.25
C GLY A 539 -11.11 37.05 -10.84
N ALA A 540 -12.38 37.46 -10.79
CA ALA A 540 -13.11 37.73 -9.54
C ALA A 540 -13.35 36.50 -8.65
N ASP A 541 -13.18 35.29 -9.19
CA ASP A 541 -13.28 34.03 -8.43
C ASP A 541 -11.97 33.67 -7.71
N SER A 542 -10.85 34.36 -8.04
CA SER A 542 -9.54 34.15 -7.43
C SER A 542 -9.36 35.03 -6.18
N ILE A 543 -9.47 34.43 -4.99
CA ILE A 543 -9.51 35.15 -3.71
C ILE A 543 -8.64 34.44 -2.68
N ILE A 544 -7.72 35.17 -2.03
CA ILE A 544 -7.08 34.71 -0.78
C ILE A 544 -7.70 35.50 0.37
N PHE A 545 -8.28 34.81 1.34
CA PHE A 545 -8.82 35.49 2.52
C PHE A 545 -8.50 34.78 3.83
N ASN A 546 -8.16 35.57 4.84
CA ASN A 546 -7.72 35.09 6.14
C ASN A 546 -8.34 35.91 7.27
N ASN A 547 -9.64 35.69 7.48
CA ASN A 547 -10.49 36.58 8.27
C ASN A 547 -10.84 35.99 9.63
N VAL A 548 -11.25 36.87 10.53
CA VAL A 548 -12.15 36.53 11.65
C VAL A 548 -13.56 36.79 11.16
N GLU A 549 -14.30 35.73 10.89
CA GLU A 549 -15.64 35.82 10.29
C GLU A 549 -16.69 36.25 11.32
N ALA A 550 -17.87 36.64 10.85
CA ALA A 550 -18.94 37.15 11.72
C ALA A 550 -19.31 36.12 12.81
N GLY A 551 -19.12 36.50 14.08
CA GLY A 551 -19.34 35.64 15.24
C GLY A 551 -18.10 34.87 15.71
N GLY A 552 -16.99 34.93 14.97
CA GLY A 552 -15.69 34.42 15.41
C GLY A 552 -15.04 35.32 16.47
N VAL A 553 -14.22 34.71 17.33
CA VAL A 553 -13.46 35.38 18.40
C VAL A 553 -12.01 34.89 18.33
N GLY A 554 -11.09 35.77 17.96
CA GLY A 554 -9.68 35.47 17.70
C GLY A 554 -9.08 36.52 16.78
N ASN A 555 -7.78 36.46 16.53
CA ASN A 555 -7.12 37.36 15.58
C ASN A 555 -7.09 36.76 14.18
N ALA A 556 -7.20 37.59 13.16
CA ALA A 556 -6.97 37.16 11.78
C ALA A 556 -5.49 36.87 11.56
N GLY A 557 -5.20 35.85 10.76
CA GLY A 557 -3.84 35.47 10.41
C GLY A 557 -3.26 36.35 9.30
N ASN A 558 -1.97 36.20 9.07
CA ASN A 558 -1.25 36.98 8.08
C ASN A 558 -1.30 36.32 6.69
N ILE A 559 -1.16 37.16 5.66
CA ILE A 559 -0.91 36.74 4.28
C ILE A 559 0.47 37.27 3.89
N SER A 560 1.42 36.36 3.64
CA SER A 560 2.78 36.69 3.23
C SER A 560 3.07 36.11 1.85
N ILE A 561 3.42 36.97 0.90
CA ILE A 561 3.72 36.60 -0.48
C ILE A 561 5.12 37.10 -0.83
N LYS A 562 5.97 36.18 -1.31
CA LYS A 562 7.29 36.46 -1.85
C LYS A 562 7.44 35.84 -3.23
N ALA A 563 7.75 36.63 -4.24
CA ALA A 563 7.80 36.17 -5.62
C ALA A 563 8.89 36.88 -6.43
N ASP A 564 9.18 36.40 -7.64
CA ASP A 564 9.85 37.25 -8.63
C ASP A 564 8.90 38.34 -9.13
N SER A 565 7.67 37.98 -9.51
CA SER A 565 6.61 38.94 -9.84
C SER A 565 5.29 38.57 -9.16
N PHE A 566 4.47 39.57 -8.87
CA PHE A 566 3.14 39.38 -8.31
C PHE A 566 2.09 40.03 -9.22
N SER A 567 1.04 39.30 -9.59
CA SER A 567 -0.06 39.80 -10.41
C SER A 567 -1.41 39.51 -9.75
N LEU A 568 -2.24 40.55 -9.65
CA LEU A 568 -3.63 40.47 -9.22
C LEU A 568 -4.49 41.20 -10.27
N THR A 569 -5.27 40.45 -11.05
CA THR A 569 -5.98 40.98 -12.22
C THR A 569 -7.47 40.61 -12.24
N ASP A 570 -8.25 41.35 -13.03
CA ASP A 570 -9.63 41.02 -13.43
C ASP A 570 -10.61 40.73 -12.27
N GLY A 571 -10.46 41.45 -11.16
CA GLY A 571 -11.35 41.37 -10.00
C GLY A 571 -10.80 40.55 -8.84
N ALA A 572 -9.62 39.94 -8.97
CA ALA A 572 -9.01 39.12 -7.93
C ALA A 572 -8.73 39.92 -6.64
N GLN A 573 -8.73 39.21 -5.50
CA GLN A 573 -8.68 39.85 -4.18
C GLN A 573 -7.74 39.18 -3.17
N LEU A 574 -7.11 39.99 -2.32
CA LEU A 574 -6.44 39.57 -1.08
C LEU A 574 -7.09 40.24 0.13
N ILE A 575 -7.52 39.46 1.11
CA ILE A 575 -8.34 39.95 2.23
C ILE A 575 -7.82 39.40 3.56
N SER A 576 -7.58 40.26 4.54
CA SER A 576 -7.28 39.85 5.92
C SER A 576 -8.03 40.80 6.85
N THR A 577 -9.28 40.50 7.17
CA THR A 577 -10.17 41.39 7.92
C THR A 577 -10.71 40.73 9.19
N THR A 578 -11.31 41.54 10.05
CA THR A 578 -12.11 41.05 11.17
C THR A 578 -13.55 41.57 11.04
N PHE A 579 -14.50 40.65 10.88
CA PHE A 579 -15.94 40.85 11.00
C PHE A 579 -16.45 40.44 12.40
N GLY A 580 -15.63 39.72 13.18
CA GLY A 580 -15.89 39.26 14.54
C GLY A 580 -15.10 40.03 15.59
N GLU A 581 -14.68 39.36 16.66
CA GLU A 581 -13.90 39.97 17.75
C GLU A 581 -12.42 39.55 17.68
N GLY A 582 -11.53 40.53 17.53
CA GLY A 582 -10.06 40.41 17.55
C GLY A 582 -9.42 41.21 16.42
N ASN A 583 -8.09 41.31 16.44
CA ASN A 583 -7.36 42.18 15.51
C ASN A 583 -7.39 41.61 14.08
N ALA A 584 -7.46 42.50 13.08
CA ALA A 584 -7.17 42.12 11.69
C ALA A 584 -5.69 41.68 11.54
N GLY A 585 -5.41 40.81 10.58
CA GLY A 585 -4.04 40.35 10.30
C GLY A 585 -3.24 41.36 9.49
N SER A 586 -2.17 40.92 8.84
CA SER A 586 -1.39 41.75 7.92
C SER A 586 -1.24 41.09 6.55
N ILE A 587 -1.13 41.91 5.50
CA ILE A 587 -0.83 41.49 4.14
C ILE A 587 0.54 42.07 3.76
N SER A 588 1.51 41.20 3.46
CA SER A 588 2.86 41.58 3.03
C SER A 588 3.17 40.95 1.68
N ILE A 589 3.47 41.78 0.68
CA ILE A 589 3.83 41.34 -0.68
C ILE A 589 5.24 41.86 -0.99
N GLN A 590 6.13 40.95 -1.35
CA GLN A 590 7.51 41.25 -1.74
C GLN A 590 7.79 40.62 -3.10
N ALA A 591 8.01 41.45 -4.12
CA ALA A 591 8.43 41.01 -5.44
C ALA A 591 9.80 41.59 -5.78
N SER A 592 10.70 40.80 -6.38
CA SER A 592 11.97 41.33 -6.92
C SER A 592 11.80 42.07 -8.24
N GLY A 593 10.79 41.68 -9.02
CA GLY A 593 10.36 42.25 -10.29
C GLY A 593 9.09 43.10 -10.14
N ALA A 594 8.12 42.84 -11.01
CA ALA A 594 6.90 43.66 -11.10
C ALA A 594 5.83 43.26 -10.06
N ILE A 595 5.11 44.26 -9.59
CA ILE A 595 3.83 44.11 -8.89
C ILE A 595 2.76 44.73 -9.80
N GLU A 596 1.86 43.91 -10.32
CA GLU A 596 0.76 44.31 -11.20
C GLU A 596 -0.57 44.16 -10.45
N LEU A 597 -1.34 45.26 -10.42
CA LEU A 597 -2.68 45.33 -9.84
C LEU A 597 -3.59 45.96 -10.89
N ASP A 598 -4.39 45.16 -11.60
CA ASP A 598 -5.34 45.65 -12.60
C ASP A 598 -6.76 45.23 -12.23
N ASN A 599 -7.64 46.21 -12.05
CA ASN A 599 -9.03 45.98 -11.63
C ASN A 599 -9.16 45.02 -10.42
N SER A 600 -8.29 45.16 -9.42
CA SER A 600 -8.15 44.23 -8.30
C SER A 600 -8.22 44.90 -6.92
N ASN A 601 -8.36 44.12 -5.83
CA ASN A 601 -8.44 44.67 -4.47
C ASN A 601 -7.51 43.97 -3.46
N ILE A 602 -6.86 44.76 -2.59
CA ILE A 602 -6.16 44.28 -1.39
C ILE A 602 -6.77 44.99 -0.18
N PHE A 603 -7.29 44.23 0.78
CA PHE A 603 -8.13 44.77 1.84
C PHE A 603 -7.76 44.23 3.22
N ASN A 604 -7.61 45.13 4.19
CA ASN A 604 -7.29 44.84 5.58
C ASN A 604 -8.00 45.88 6.45
N ASP A 605 -9.00 45.45 7.21
CA ASP A 605 -9.88 46.36 7.96
C ASP A 605 -10.56 45.65 9.15
N VAL A 606 -11.05 46.47 10.08
CA VAL A 606 -12.05 46.09 11.09
C VAL A 606 -13.42 46.49 10.56
N GLU A 607 -14.14 45.49 10.06
CA GLU A 607 -15.39 45.69 9.32
C GLU A 607 -16.57 46.02 10.23
N ALA A 608 -17.68 46.45 9.63
CA ALA A 608 -18.88 46.86 10.37
C ALA A 608 -19.42 45.71 11.24
N GLY A 609 -19.34 45.89 12.57
CA GLY A 609 -19.75 44.89 13.56
C GLY A 609 -18.58 44.12 14.19
N GLY A 610 -17.38 44.25 13.62
CA GLY A 610 -16.15 43.74 14.19
C GLY A 610 -15.62 44.61 15.35
N VAL A 611 -14.80 44.01 16.19
CA VAL A 611 -14.12 44.67 17.33
C VAL A 611 -12.65 44.26 17.29
N GLY A 612 -11.74 45.18 16.96
CA GLY A 612 -10.30 44.90 16.88
C GLY A 612 -9.42 46.07 17.24
#